data_AF-A0A9D4SMT8-F1
#
_entry.id   AF-A0A9D4SMT8-F1
#
_cell.length_a   1.000
_cell.length_b   1.000
_cell.length_c   1.000
_cell.angle_alpha   90.00
_cell.angle_beta   90.00
_cell.angle_gamma   90.00
#
_symmetry.space_group_name_H-M   'P 1'
#
loop_
_entity.id
_entity.type
_entity.pdbx_description
1 polymer ?
#
loop_
_entity_poly.entity_id
_entity_poly.type
_entity_poly.pdbx_seq_one_letter_code
_entity_poly.pdbx_strand_id
1 'polypeptide(L)'
;MCYSPLHRAFVNLVHDGQQVPFTAEEFSDVQELRSLAELIGPYGMKFLNESLMWHIASQVAELKKIVLQNREILIELRSNYDKPEQMRELFKKLQNVDSVLQRMTIVGVILCFRMLAQEALNDVLSVRIPFLLSSVADLKHHVSNGETLVVSEMASAAGLPCKVDPALVAALRSQKNDLGDDEYQVACLLMVFVAVSLPKLARTEGSVYKPSLEAHTNNMHCLAHAVNALAGSLFTICGHDDIEDRLKEFLALASSSLLRLGQEADREAGAGREAVFLLLHLLVDESPFLTMDLLESCFPYALLRNAAHAVYKAEA
;
A
#
# COMPACT_ATOMS: atom_id res chain seq x y z
N MET A 1 -6.48 13.03 -10.44
CA MET A 1 -6.42 13.20 -8.97
C MET A 1 -5.26 12.41 -8.43
N CYS A 2 -4.56 12.95 -7.43
CA CYS A 2 -3.42 12.33 -6.76
C CYS A 2 -3.59 12.49 -5.25
N TYR A 3 -3.27 11.48 -4.46
CA TYR A 3 -3.16 11.63 -3.02
C TYR A 3 -1.85 12.37 -2.69
N SER A 4 -1.93 13.47 -1.94
CA SER A 4 -0.76 14.18 -1.44
C SER A 4 -0.65 13.98 0.07
N PRO A 5 0.38 13.25 0.56
CA PRO A 5 0.68 13.17 1.99
C PRO A 5 0.92 14.56 2.61
N LEU A 6 1.63 15.44 1.90
CA LEU A 6 1.94 16.79 2.37
C LEU A 6 0.68 17.61 2.66
N HIS A 7 -0.28 17.60 1.73
CA HIS A 7 -1.54 18.34 1.88
C HIS A 7 -2.60 17.58 2.68
N ARG A 8 -2.36 16.29 2.99
CA ARG A 8 -3.32 15.38 3.63
C ARG A 8 -4.69 15.40 2.93
N ALA A 9 -4.67 15.37 1.60
CA ALA A 9 -5.85 15.50 0.75
C ALA A 9 -5.63 14.84 -0.62
N PHE A 10 -6.71 14.66 -1.38
CA PHE A 10 -6.62 14.38 -2.81
C PHE A 10 -6.59 15.68 -3.60
N VAL A 11 -5.54 15.85 -4.40
CA VAL A 11 -5.31 17.03 -5.24
C VAL A 11 -5.63 16.73 -6.69
N ASN A 12 -6.07 17.75 -7.42
CA ASN A 12 -6.23 17.63 -8.87
C ASN A 12 -4.88 17.81 -9.56
N LEU A 13 -4.55 16.88 -10.45
CA LEU A 13 -3.43 17.07 -11.37
C LEU A 13 -3.99 17.82 -12.58
N VAL A 14 -3.56 19.07 -12.75
CA VAL A 14 -3.92 19.86 -13.92
C VAL A 14 -3.20 19.25 -15.13
N HIS A 15 -3.95 18.56 -15.98
CA HIS A 15 -3.50 18.15 -17.30
C HIS A 15 -4.10 19.11 -18.33
N ASP A 16 -3.26 19.59 -19.24
CA ASP A 16 -3.61 20.64 -20.19
C ASP A 16 -4.86 20.23 -21.00
N GLY A 17 -5.92 21.04 -20.94
CA GLY A 17 -7.17 20.83 -21.70
C GLY A 17 -8.27 19.99 -21.03
N GLN A 18 -8.09 19.49 -19.80
CA GLN A 18 -9.12 18.70 -19.11
C GLN A 18 -9.98 19.58 -18.18
N GLN A 19 -11.28 19.70 -18.47
CA GLN A 19 -12.23 20.29 -17.53
C GLN A 19 -12.36 19.37 -16.33
N VAL A 20 -11.95 19.85 -15.16
CA VAL A 20 -12.14 19.10 -13.92
C VAL A 20 -13.51 19.50 -13.34
N PRO A 21 -14.44 18.54 -13.15
CA PRO A 21 -15.81 18.85 -12.75
C PRO A 21 -15.93 19.43 -11.32
N PHE A 22 -14.94 19.16 -10.47
CA PHE A 22 -14.86 19.66 -9.10
C PHE A 22 -13.41 19.68 -8.60
N THR A 23 -13.12 20.50 -7.59
CA THR A 23 -11.80 20.55 -6.94
C THR A 23 -11.71 19.44 -5.89
N ALA A 24 -10.88 18.41 -6.10
CA ALA A 24 -10.82 17.27 -5.15
C ALA A 24 -10.42 17.69 -3.72
N GLU A 25 -9.63 18.75 -3.59
CA GLU A 25 -9.13 19.29 -2.32
C GLU A 25 -10.27 19.82 -1.47
N GLU A 26 -11.27 20.45 -2.11
CA GLU A 26 -12.49 20.99 -1.48
C GLU A 26 -13.46 19.90 -0.99
N PHE A 27 -13.13 18.61 -1.12
CA PHE A 27 -13.96 17.50 -0.63
C PHE A 27 -13.19 16.46 0.18
N SER A 28 -11.87 16.53 0.22
CA SER A 28 -11.03 15.46 0.76
C SER A 28 -9.91 15.94 1.68
N ASP A 29 -9.82 17.25 1.92
CA ASP A 29 -8.93 17.77 2.95
C ASP A 29 -9.39 17.37 4.35
N VAL A 30 -8.53 17.65 5.33
CA VAL A 30 -8.77 17.31 6.72
C VAL A 30 -10.05 17.98 7.25
N GLN A 31 -10.37 19.20 6.83
CA GLN A 31 -11.52 19.95 7.35
C GLN A 31 -12.85 19.41 6.81
N GLU A 32 -12.90 19.08 5.52
CA GLU A 32 -14.06 18.49 4.87
C GLU A 32 -14.33 17.09 5.38
N LEU A 33 -13.29 16.26 5.57
CA LEU A 33 -13.47 14.93 6.14
C LEU A 33 -13.89 14.96 7.61
N ARG A 34 -13.44 15.95 8.41
CA ARG A 34 -13.94 16.16 9.77
C ARG A 34 -15.41 16.58 9.74
N SER A 35 -15.78 17.48 8.84
CA SER A 35 -17.18 17.92 8.66
C SER A 35 -18.08 16.75 8.26
N LEU A 36 -17.60 15.87 7.37
CA LEU A 36 -18.27 14.63 7.00
C LEU A 36 -18.43 13.71 8.23
N ALA A 37 -17.36 13.50 9.00
CA ALA A 37 -17.38 12.66 10.20
C ALA A 37 -18.32 13.21 11.29
N GLU A 38 -18.43 14.53 11.44
CA GLU A 38 -19.41 15.16 12.33
C GLU A 38 -20.85 14.91 11.88
N LEU A 39 -21.10 14.95 10.57
CA LEU A 39 -22.44 14.77 10.01
C LEU A 39 -22.93 13.33 10.10
N ILE A 40 -22.10 12.36 9.70
CA ILE A 40 -22.52 10.96 9.57
C ILE A 40 -22.12 10.10 10.79
N GLY A 41 -21.23 10.61 11.65
CA GLY A 41 -20.78 9.96 12.87
C GLY A 41 -20.07 8.62 12.66
N PRO A 42 -19.75 7.88 13.75
CA PRO A 42 -19.07 6.59 13.68
C PRO A 42 -19.80 5.56 12.82
N TYR A 43 -21.14 5.54 12.87
CA TYR A 43 -21.94 4.58 12.09
C TYR A 43 -21.87 4.84 10.58
N GLY A 44 -22.01 6.11 10.16
CA GLY A 44 -21.88 6.47 8.76
C GLY A 44 -20.45 6.27 8.25
N MET A 45 -19.44 6.61 9.06
CA MET A 45 -18.04 6.39 8.71
C MET A 45 -17.70 4.90 8.61
N LYS A 46 -18.28 4.06 9.48
CA LYS A 46 -18.17 2.58 9.36
C LYS A 46 -18.78 2.09 8.05
N PHE A 47 -19.97 2.57 7.67
CA PHE A 47 -20.61 2.18 6.40
C PHE A 47 -19.80 2.64 5.16
N LEU A 48 -19.29 3.88 5.19
CA LEU A 48 -18.38 4.38 4.16
C LEU A 48 -17.17 3.44 4.02
N ASN A 49 -16.56 3.09 5.14
CA ASN A 49 -15.42 2.18 5.16
C ASN A 49 -15.75 0.79 4.61
N GLU A 50 -16.88 0.19 4.99
CA GLU A 50 -17.32 -1.11 4.44
C GLU A 50 -17.45 -1.06 2.91
N SER A 51 -17.95 0.06 2.37
CA SER A 51 -18.03 0.29 0.92
C SER A 51 -16.64 0.38 0.26
N LEU A 52 -15.68 1.06 0.89
CA LEU A 52 -14.29 1.11 0.42
C LEU A 52 -13.65 -0.28 0.44
N MET A 53 -13.86 -1.05 1.52
CA MET A 53 -13.32 -2.41 1.66
C MET A 53 -13.90 -3.36 0.62
N TRP A 54 -15.18 -3.20 0.24
CA TRP A 54 -15.79 -3.97 -0.83
C TRP A 54 -15.07 -3.76 -2.17
N HIS A 55 -14.75 -2.50 -2.52
CA HIS A 55 -13.99 -2.20 -3.73
C HIS A 55 -12.58 -2.78 -3.70
N ILE A 56 -11.88 -2.71 -2.56
CA ILE A 56 -10.57 -3.35 -2.38
C ILE A 56 -10.69 -4.86 -2.58
N ALA A 57 -11.68 -5.49 -1.95
CA ALA A 57 -11.86 -6.94 -2.03
C ALA A 57 -12.13 -7.41 -3.47
N SER A 58 -12.86 -6.60 -4.26
CA SER A 58 -13.03 -6.83 -5.71
C SER A 58 -11.69 -6.74 -6.47
N GLN A 59 -10.83 -5.75 -6.18
CA GLN A 59 -9.50 -5.68 -6.79
C GLN A 59 -8.62 -6.87 -6.41
N VAL A 60 -8.66 -7.31 -5.15
CA VAL A 60 -7.90 -8.48 -4.67
C VAL A 60 -8.39 -9.76 -5.35
N ALA A 61 -9.69 -9.93 -5.59
CA ALA A 61 -10.21 -11.08 -6.31
C ALA A 61 -9.64 -11.17 -7.74
N GLU A 62 -9.54 -10.04 -8.45
CA GLU A 62 -8.91 -9.99 -9.78
C GLU A 62 -7.40 -10.21 -9.72
N LEU A 63 -6.70 -9.66 -8.72
CA LEU A 63 -5.28 -9.92 -8.49
C LEU A 63 -5.00 -11.41 -8.27
N LYS A 64 -5.83 -12.09 -7.47
CA LYS A 64 -5.72 -13.55 -7.27
C LYS A 64 -5.84 -14.33 -8.58
N LYS A 65 -6.75 -13.94 -9.50
CA LYS A 65 -6.86 -14.57 -10.82
C LYS A 65 -5.57 -14.41 -11.64
N ILE A 66 -4.99 -13.20 -11.64
CA ILE A 66 -3.74 -12.92 -12.37
C ILE A 66 -2.56 -13.70 -11.77
N VAL A 67 -2.51 -13.85 -10.43
CA VAL A 67 -1.51 -14.68 -9.75
C VAL A 67 -1.64 -16.15 -10.15
N LEU A 68 -2.86 -16.69 -10.18
CA LEU A 68 -3.10 -18.07 -10.59
C LEU A 68 -2.71 -18.33 -12.05
N GLN A 69 -2.94 -17.37 -12.95
CA GLN A 69 -2.49 -17.45 -14.35
C GLN A 69 -0.96 -17.53 -14.49
N ASN A 70 -0.21 -16.97 -13.54
CA ASN A 70 1.25 -16.93 -13.56
C ASN A 70 1.89 -17.85 -12.50
N ARG A 71 1.12 -18.78 -11.91
CA ARG A 71 1.50 -19.54 -10.70
C ARG A 71 2.86 -20.22 -10.83
N GLU A 72 3.07 -20.99 -11.90
CA GLU A 72 4.31 -21.76 -12.10
C GLU A 72 5.54 -20.83 -12.20
N ILE A 73 5.43 -19.75 -12.97
CA ILE A 73 6.50 -18.78 -13.15
C ILE A 73 6.81 -18.07 -11.82
N LEU A 74 5.79 -17.72 -11.04
CA LEU A 74 5.97 -17.07 -9.75
C LEU A 74 6.64 -18.00 -8.72
N ILE A 75 6.33 -19.31 -8.75
CA ILE A 75 7.00 -20.31 -7.91
C ILE A 75 8.49 -20.41 -8.29
N GLU A 76 8.82 -20.41 -9.59
CA GLU A 76 10.19 -20.43 -10.07
C GLU A 76 10.95 -19.15 -9.71
N LEU A 77 10.32 -17.97 -9.87
CA LEU A 77 10.89 -16.67 -9.47
C LEU A 77 11.20 -16.64 -7.96
N ARG A 78 10.29 -17.16 -7.15
CA ARG A 78 10.46 -17.25 -5.70
C ARG A 78 11.60 -18.19 -5.31
N SER A 79 11.81 -19.27 -6.06
CA SER A 79 12.83 -20.28 -5.75
C SER A 79 14.22 -19.95 -6.29
N ASN A 80 14.32 -19.11 -7.33
CA ASN A 80 15.57 -18.74 -8.01
C ASN A 80 15.92 -17.25 -7.83
N TYR A 81 15.49 -16.63 -6.73
CA TYR A 81 15.72 -15.20 -6.47
C TYR A 81 17.21 -14.80 -6.43
N ASP A 82 18.08 -15.78 -6.17
CA ASP A 82 19.54 -15.68 -6.11
C ASP A 82 20.23 -15.76 -7.49
N LYS A 83 19.49 -16.07 -8.57
CA LYS A 83 20.03 -16.24 -9.93
C LYS A 83 19.56 -15.12 -10.87
N PRO A 84 20.35 -14.05 -11.07
CA PRO A 84 19.91 -12.86 -11.80
C PRO A 84 19.47 -13.12 -13.25
N GLU A 85 20.19 -13.98 -13.98
CA GLU A 85 19.88 -14.29 -15.38
C GLU A 85 18.55 -15.04 -15.52
N GLN A 86 18.33 -16.06 -14.67
CA GLN A 86 17.09 -16.82 -14.66
C GLN A 86 15.90 -15.93 -14.27
N MET A 87 16.07 -15.08 -13.26
CA MET A 87 15.05 -14.11 -12.85
C MET A 87 14.64 -13.18 -14.00
N ARG A 88 15.60 -12.69 -14.79
CA ARG A 88 15.31 -11.81 -15.93
C ARG A 88 14.53 -12.55 -17.02
N GLU A 89 14.88 -13.80 -17.31
CA GLU A 89 14.16 -14.60 -18.32
C GLU A 89 12.76 -15.01 -17.85
N LEU A 90 12.59 -15.35 -16.57
CA LEU A 90 11.28 -15.64 -16.00
C LEU A 90 10.37 -14.42 -15.96
N PHE A 91 10.91 -13.25 -15.62
CA PHE A 91 10.15 -12.00 -15.62
C PHE A 91 9.54 -11.69 -16.98
N LYS A 92 10.27 -11.93 -18.08
CA LYS A 92 9.75 -11.73 -19.45
C LYS A 92 8.54 -12.61 -19.78
N LYS A 93 8.36 -13.73 -19.07
CA LYS A 93 7.23 -14.65 -19.27
C LYS A 93 5.98 -14.24 -18.49
N LEU A 94 6.10 -13.31 -17.53
CA LEU A 94 4.95 -12.85 -16.74
C LEU A 94 3.95 -12.09 -17.62
N GLN A 95 2.68 -12.39 -17.42
CA GLN A 95 1.56 -11.74 -18.10
C GLN A 95 0.82 -10.81 -17.15
N ASN A 96 0.23 -9.73 -17.69
CA ASN A 96 -0.61 -8.79 -16.95
C ASN A 96 0.12 -8.01 -15.83
N VAL A 97 1.44 -7.81 -15.95
CA VAL A 97 2.26 -7.05 -14.98
C VAL A 97 1.70 -5.64 -14.72
N ASP A 98 1.30 -4.93 -15.78
CA ASP A 98 0.73 -3.58 -15.65
C ASP A 98 -0.59 -3.59 -14.89
N SER A 99 -1.40 -4.63 -15.10
CA SER A 99 -2.67 -4.78 -14.39
C SER A 99 -2.43 -5.02 -12.89
N VAL A 100 -1.41 -5.79 -12.52
CA VAL A 100 -1.05 -6.01 -11.10
C VAL A 100 -0.68 -4.68 -10.45
N LEU A 101 0.23 -3.91 -11.05
CA LEU A 101 0.66 -2.61 -10.52
C LEU A 101 -0.49 -1.61 -10.45
N GLN A 102 -1.31 -1.51 -11.50
CA GLN A 102 -2.46 -0.62 -11.55
C GLN A 102 -3.49 -0.96 -10.48
N ARG A 103 -3.85 -2.24 -10.33
CA ARG A 103 -4.83 -2.68 -9.32
C ARG A 103 -4.31 -2.50 -7.90
N MET A 104 -3.05 -2.80 -7.65
CA MET A 104 -2.41 -2.52 -6.37
C MET A 104 -2.38 -1.02 -6.05
N THR A 105 -2.14 -0.17 -7.06
CA THR A 105 -2.18 1.29 -6.91
C THR A 105 -3.60 1.77 -6.56
N ILE A 106 -4.63 1.22 -7.22
CA ILE A 106 -6.04 1.51 -6.89
C ILE A 106 -6.34 1.12 -5.44
N VAL A 107 -5.92 -0.07 -4.99
CA VAL A 107 -6.07 -0.51 -3.59
C VAL A 107 -5.40 0.49 -2.65
N GLY A 108 -4.16 0.90 -2.96
CA GLY A 108 -3.42 1.88 -2.18
C GLY A 108 -4.14 3.21 -2.07
N VAL A 109 -4.65 3.74 -3.18
CA VAL A 109 -5.41 4.99 -3.23
C VAL A 109 -6.65 4.93 -2.35
N ILE A 110 -7.41 3.83 -2.41
CA ILE A 110 -8.59 3.64 -1.57
C ILE A 110 -8.20 3.60 -0.08
N LEU A 111 -7.09 2.94 0.27
CA LEU A 111 -6.57 2.89 1.63
C LEU A 111 -6.10 4.25 2.14
N CYS A 112 -5.48 5.07 1.28
CA CYS A 112 -5.08 6.44 1.65
C CYS A 112 -6.30 7.30 1.98
N PHE A 113 -7.36 7.22 1.15
CA PHE A 113 -8.61 7.90 1.45
C PHE A 113 -9.24 7.44 2.76
N ARG A 114 -9.24 6.12 2.99
CA ARG A 114 -9.70 5.54 4.26
C ARG A 114 -8.90 6.08 5.46
N MET A 115 -7.58 6.18 5.34
CA MET A 115 -6.72 6.69 6.41
C MET A 115 -7.12 8.12 6.79
N LEU A 116 -7.24 9.03 5.81
CA LEU A 116 -7.70 10.40 6.05
C LEU A 116 -9.09 10.43 6.72
N ALA A 117 -10.01 9.60 6.25
CA ALA A 117 -11.35 9.49 6.81
C ALA A 117 -11.34 9.01 8.27
N GLN A 118 -10.49 8.03 8.61
CA GLN A 118 -10.37 7.51 9.98
C GLN A 118 -9.70 8.49 10.92
N GLU A 119 -8.66 9.20 10.46
CA GLU A 119 -8.02 10.28 11.22
C GLU A 119 -9.02 11.39 11.53
N ALA A 120 -9.80 11.82 10.53
CA ALA A 120 -10.84 12.81 10.72
C ALA A 120 -11.91 12.35 11.72
N LEU A 121 -12.33 11.09 11.66
CA LEU A 121 -13.24 10.51 12.66
C LEU A 121 -12.61 10.52 14.05
N ASN A 122 -11.35 10.11 14.18
CA ASN A 122 -10.64 10.09 15.46
C ASN A 122 -10.58 11.49 16.09
N ASP A 123 -10.24 12.50 15.29
CA ASP A 123 -10.20 13.89 15.73
C ASP A 123 -11.56 14.36 16.27
N VAL A 124 -12.65 14.09 15.54
CA VAL A 124 -14.01 14.45 15.97
C VAL A 124 -14.37 13.73 17.27
N LEU A 125 -14.08 12.44 17.39
CA LEU A 125 -14.40 11.66 18.59
C LEU A 125 -13.54 12.05 19.80
N SER A 126 -12.31 12.49 19.59
CA SER A 126 -11.43 12.97 20.66
C SER A 126 -12.03 14.19 21.37
N VAL A 127 -12.77 15.03 20.64
CA VAL A 127 -13.45 16.21 21.19
C VAL A 127 -14.82 15.84 21.75
N ARG A 128 -15.59 15.00 21.04
CA ARG A 128 -16.99 14.69 21.41
C ARG A 128 -17.10 13.70 22.57
N ILE A 129 -16.24 12.68 22.62
CA ILE A 129 -16.30 11.57 23.57
C ILE A 129 -14.91 11.17 24.14
N PRO A 130 -14.13 12.12 24.71
CA PRO A 130 -12.74 11.88 25.14
C PRO A 130 -12.59 10.72 26.14
N PHE A 131 -13.52 10.56 27.08
CA PHE A 131 -13.45 9.49 28.08
C PHE A 131 -13.60 8.10 27.47
N LEU A 132 -14.54 7.93 26.53
CA LEU A 132 -14.73 6.65 25.84
C LEU A 132 -13.52 6.34 24.95
N LEU A 133 -13.02 7.35 24.22
CA LEU A 133 -11.86 7.16 23.35
C LEU A 133 -10.62 6.76 24.17
N SER A 134 -10.40 7.38 25.33
CA SER A 134 -9.33 7.00 26.24
C SER A 134 -9.45 5.56 26.73
N SER A 135 -10.66 5.10 27.08
CA SER A 135 -10.87 3.71 27.49
C SER A 135 -10.63 2.72 26.35
N VAL A 136 -11.05 3.05 25.13
CA VAL A 136 -10.80 2.21 23.94
C VAL A 136 -9.30 2.14 23.64
N ALA A 137 -8.59 3.27 23.71
CA ALA A 137 -7.15 3.33 23.49
C ALA A 137 -6.37 2.53 24.55
N ASP A 138 -6.75 2.66 25.83
CA ASP A 138 -6.16 1.90 26.93
C ASP A 138 -6.37 0.39 26.78
N LEU A 139 -7.60 -0.03 26.44
CA LEU A 139 -7.89 -1.45 26.20
C LEU A 139 -7.05 -1.98 25.04
N LYS A 140 -6.98 -1.24 23.93
CA LYS A 140 -6.18 -1.63 22.76
C LYS A 140 -4.70 -1.81 23.10
N HIS A 141 -4.14 -0.99 23.99
CA HIS A 141 -2.73 -1.09 24.39
C HIS A 141 -2.42 -2.31 25.26
N HIS A 142 -3.38 -2.76 26.07
CA HIS A 142 -3.15 -3.80 27.09
C HIS A 142 -3.73 -5.17 26.73
N VAL A 143 -4.40 -5.32 25.59
CA VAL A 143 -4.98 -6.60 25.17
C VAL A 143 -3.88 -7.59 24.79
N SER A 144 -3.90 -8.74 25.46
CA SER A 144 -3.10 -9.92 25.14
C SER A 144 -3.62 -10.62 23.87
N ASN A 145 -2.69 -11.16 23.07
CA ASN A 145 -2.82 -11.62 21.67
C ASN A 145 -4.08 -12.44 21.24
N GLY A 146 -4.91 -12.95 22.16
CA GLY A 146 -6.06 -13.81 21.85
C GLY A 146 -7.36 -13.10 21.42
N GLU A 147 -7.62 -11.86 21.86
CA GLU A 147 -8.86 -11.10 21.55
C GLU A 147 -8.63 -9.93 20.57
N THR A 148 -7.49 -9.97 19.88
CA THR A 148 -6.94 -8.85 19.10
C THR A 148 -7.90 -8.32 18.03
N LEU A 149 -8.68 -9.17 17.35
CA LEU A 149 -9.54 -8.73 16.24
C LEU A 149 -10.78 -7.95 16.69
N VAL A 150 -11.46 -8.37 17.77
CA VAL A 150 -12.65 -7.67 18.29
C VAL A 150 -12.26 -6.30 18.84
N VAL A 151 -11.14 -6.26 19.57
CA VAL A 151 -10.57 -5.01 20.10
C VAL A 151 -10.10 -4.12 18.95
N SER A 152 -9.51 -4.69 17.91
CA SER A 152 -9.13 -3.95 16.70
C SER A 152 -10.36 -3.40 15.98
N GLU A 153 -11.47 -4.13 15.92
CA GLU A 153 -12.72 -3.64 15.32
C GLU A 153 -13.26 -2.45 16.10
N MET A 154 -13.30 -2.54 17.43
CA MET A 154 -13.71 -1.44 18.29
C MET A 154 -12.79 -0.22 18.13
N ALA A 155 -11.47 -0.43 18.11
CA ALA A 155 -10.49 0.62 17.91
C ALA A 155 -10.67 1.30 16.54
N SER A 156 -10.83 0.51 15.47
CA SER A 156 -11.06 1.00 14.11
C SER A 156 -12.37 1.78 14.00
N ALA A 157 -13.43 1.36 14.69
CA ALA A 157 -14.70 2.11 14.77
C ALA A 157 -14.58 3.46 15.49
N ALA A 158 -13.55 3.63 16.34
CA ALA A 158 -13.20 4.89 16.98
C ALA A 158 -12.15 5.70 16.19
N GLY A 159 -11.83 5.30 14.95
CA GLY A 159 -10.82 5.94 14.10
C GLY A 159 -9.38 5.67 14.53
N LEU A 160 -9.12 4.77 15.49
CA LEU A 160 -7.75 4.46 15.92
C LEU A 160 -7.07 3.53 14.89
N PRO A 161 -5.80 3.76 14.55
CA PRO A 161 -5.08 2.96 13.55
C PRO A 161 -4.77 1.57 14.08
N CYS A 162 -5.00 0.51 13.30
CA CYS A 162 -4.71 -0.87 13.70
C CYS A 162 -3.57 -1.44 12.86
N LYS A 163 -2.70 -2.28 13.46
CA LYS A 163 -1.61 -2.95 12.73
C LYS A 163 -2.13 -3.82 11.58
N VAL A 164 -3.26 -4.50 11.82
CA VAL A 164 -4.03 -5.23 10.80
C VAL A 164 -5.43 -4.66 10.81
N ASP A 165 -5.94 -4.30 9.63
CA ASP A 165 -7.26 -3.70 9.51
C ASP A 165 -8.37 -4.76 9.60
N PRO A 166 -9.20 -4.76 10.67
CA PRO A 166 -10.25 -5.74 10.83
C PRO A 166 -11.33 -5.65 9.74
N ALA A 167 -11.62 -4.46 9.21
CA ALA A 167 -12.62 -4.28 8.16
C ALA A 167 -12.14 -4.88 6.83
N LEU A 168 -10.85 -4.71 6.53
CA LEU A 168 -10.23 -5.33 5.36
C LEU A 168 -10.20 -6.85 5.50
N VAL A 169 -9.81 -7.38 6.66
CA VAL A 169 -9.84 -8.82 6.96
C VAL A 169 -11.25 -9.38 6.76
N ALA A 170 -12.28 -8.71 7.27
CA ALA A 170 -13.67 -9.13 7.11
C ALA A 170 -14.10 -9.15 5.63
N ALA A 171 -13.82 -8.08 4.89
CA ALA A 171 -14.18 -7.98 3.47
C ALA A 171 -13.47 -9.04 2.61
N LEU A 172 -12.16 -9.26 2.83
CA LEU A 172 -11.40 -10.29 2.11
C LEU A 172 -11.86 -11.70 2.46
N ARG A 173 -12.26 -11.95 3.72
CA ARG A 173 -12.83 -13.24 4.15
C ARG A 173 -14.19 -13.50 3.51
N SER A 174 -15.02 -12.49 3.30
CA SER A 174 -16.31 -12.64 2.61
C SER A 174 -16.18 -12.95 1.12
N GLN A 175 -15.06 -12.59 0.49
CA GLN A 175 -14.75 -12.87 -0.91
C GLN A 175 -14.07 -14.23 -1.09
N LYS A 176 -14.28 -15.19 -0.18
CA LYS A 176 -13.73 -16.54 -0.29
C LYS A 176 -14.23 -17.16 -1.61
N ASN A 177 -13.36 -17.18 -2.60
CA ASN A 177 -13.62 -17.81 -3.88
C ASN A 177 -13.45 -19.32 -3.69
N ASP A 178 -14.41 -20.10 -4.19
CA ASP A 178 -14.41 -21.57 -4.22
C ASP A 178 -13.32 -22.18 -5.14
N LEU A 179 -12.17 -21.51 -5.31
CA LEU A 179 -11.13 -21.90 -6.25
C LEU A 179 -10.35 -23.15 -5.80
N GLY A 180 -10.56 -23.65 -4.58
CA GLY A 180 -9.93 -24.88 -4.08
C GLY A 180 -8.39 -24.84 -3.98
N ASP A 181 -7.77 -23.73 -4.37
CA ASP A 181 -6.34 -23.49 -4.32
C ASP A 181 -5.88 -23.07 -2.91
N ASP A 182 -4.63 -23.38 -2.60
CA ASP A 182 -3.97 -22.97 -1.36
C ASP A 182 -3.90 -21.44 -1.26
N GLU A 183 -4.85 -20.84 -0.51
CA GLU A 183 -4.98 -19.39 -0.35
C GLU A 183 -3.69 -18.75 0.19
N TYR A 184 -2.95 -19.48 1.03
CA TYR A 184 -1.68 -19.00 1.56
C TYR A 184 -0.60 -18.95 0.48
N GLN A 185 -0.54 -19.97 -0.39
CA GLN A 185 0.37 -19.94 -1.53
C GLN A 185 0.04 -18.77 -2.47
N VAL A 186 -1.24 -18.54 -2.79
CA VAL A 186 -1.65 -17.41 -3.64
C VAL A 186 -1.26 -16.07 -3.01
N ALA A 187 -1.43 -15.90 -1.69
CA ALA A 187 -1.01 -14.69 -0.99
C ALA A 187 0.52 -14.49 -1.06
N CYS A 188 1.32 -15.54 -0.87
CA CYS A 188 2.77 -15.48 -1.03
C CYS A 188 3.17 -15.08 -2.46
N LEU A 189 2.58 -15.72 -3.47
CA LEU A 189 2.90 -15.45 -4.87
C LEU A 189 2.44 -14.06 -5.31
N LEU A 190 1.37 -13.50 -4.72
CA LEU A 190 0.98 -12.11 -4.93
C LEU A 190 2.10 -11.14 -4.48
N MET A 191 2.67 -11.36 -3.29
CA MET A 191 3.79 -10.54 -2.80
C MET A 191 5.02 -10.65 -3.72
N VAL A 192 5.36 -11.86 -4.15
CA VAL A 192 6.44 -12.09 -5.13
C VAL A 192 6.17 -11.33 -6.42
N PHE A 193 4.94 -11.40 -6.96
CA PHE A 193 4.56 -10.74 -8.20
C PHE A 193 4.72 -9.22 -8.07
N VAL A 194 4.20 -8.62 -7.01
CA VAL A 194 4.32 -7.17 -6.79
C VAL A 194 5.80 -6.77 -6.67
N ALA A 195 6.60 -7.49 -5.88
CA ALA A 195 8.01 -7.18 -5.65
C ALA A 195 8.84 -7.18 -6.94
N VAL A 196 8.71 -8.20 -7.79
CA VAL A 196 9.46 -8.28 -9.06
C VAL A 196 8.95 -7.29 -10.11
N SER A 197 7.73 -6.76 -9.95
CA SER A 197 7.11 -5.82 -10.88
C SER A 197 7.49 -4.36 -10.62
N LEU A 198 7.94 -4.01 -9.40
CA LEU A 198 8.28 -2.62 -9.04
C LEU A 198 9.26 -1.94 -9.99
N PRO A 199 10.33 -2.59 -10.50
CA PRO A 199 11.25 -1.93 -11.45
C PRO A 199 10.59 -1.44 -12.73
N LYS A 200 9.45 -2.04 -13.12
CA LYS A 200 8.69 -1.61 -14.30
C LYS A 200 8.15 -0.19 -14.14
N LEU A 201 7.82 0.22 -12.91
CA LEU A 201 7.34 1.58 -12.61
C LEU A 201 8.33 2.65 -13.04
N ALA A 202 9.63 2.37 -13.05
CA ALA A 202 10.64 3.35 -13.43
C ALA A 202 10.57 3.75 -14.90
N ARG A 203 9.93 2.91 -15.73
CA ARG A 203 9.69 3.13 -17.16
C ARG A 203 8.26 3.59 -17.45
N THR A 204 7.40 3.68 -16.43
CA THR A 204 6.01 4.11 -16.59
C THR A 204 5.93 5.64 -16.64
N GLU A 205 5.17 6.16 -17.60
CA GLU A 205 4.88 7.60 -17.67
C GLU A 205 4.17 8.08 -16.40
N GLY A 206 4.56 9.24 -15.89
CA GLY A 206 4.01 9.79 -14.65
C GLY A 206 4.56 9.18 -13.36
N SER A 207 5.57 8.31 -13.41
CA SER A 207 6.37 7.90 -12.24
C SER A 207 7.39 8.97 -11.83
N VAL A 208 6.92 10.21 -11.71
CA VAL A 208 7.71 11.36 -11.26
C VAL A 208 7.28 11.69 -9.84
N TYR A 209 8.26 11.77 -8.93
CA TYR A 209 8.04 12.25 -7.58
C TYR A 209 8.00 13.78 -7.59
N LYS A 210 6.93 14.35 -7.02
CA LYS A 210 6.76 15.79 -6.82
C LYS A 210 6.93 16.11 -5.34
N PRO A 211 8.07 16.67 -4.91
CA PRO A 211 8.26 17.14 -3.54
C PRO A 211 7.16 18.08 -3.04
N SER A 212 6.63 18.96 -3.90
CA SER A 212 5.48 19.84 -3.58
C SER A 212 4.22 19.09 -3.16
N LEU A 213 4.11 17.80 -3.47
CA LEU A 213 3.00 16.94 -3.05
C LEU A 213 3.44 15.83 -2.09
N GLU A 214 4.75 15.67 -1.87
CA GLU A 214 5.39 14.47 -1.30
C GLU A 214 4.92 13.15 -1.93
N ALA A 215 4.61 13.18 -3.23
CA ALA A 215 3.86 12.12 -3.91
C ALA A 215 4.35 11.86 -5.32
N HIS A 216 4.09 10.65 -5.83
CA HIS A 216 4.24 10.34 -7.25
C HIS A 216 2.99 10.71 -8.03
N THR A 217 3.13 11.32 -9.21
CA THR A 217 1.96 11.79 -9.98
C THR A 217 1.01 10.69 -10.42
N ASN A 218 1.45 9.44 -10.52
CA ASN A 218 0.61 8.28 -10.83
C ASN A 218 0.11 7.51 -9.60
N ASN A 219 0.27 8.07 -8.39
CA ASN A 219 -0.10 7.44 -7.11
C ASN A 219 0.71 6.19 -6.71
N MET A 220 1.86 5.91 -7.34
CA MET A 220 2.62 4.71 -6.96
C MET A 220 3.12 4.71 -5.51
N HIS A 221 3.27 5.87 -4.85
CA HIS A 221 3.56 5.94 -3.40
C HIS A 221 2.49 5.21 -2.58
N CYS A 222 1.24 5.20 -3.02
CA CYS A 222 0.15 4.51 -2.34
C CYS A 222 0.33 2.98 -2.31
N LEU A 223 1.21 2.42 -3.14
CA LEU A 223 1.57 1.00 -3.07
C LEU A 223 2.14 0.61 -1.70
N ALA A 224 2.78 1.55 -1.00
CA ALA A 224 3.27 1.33 0.36
C ALA A 224 2.14 0.88 1.31
N HIS A 225 1.04 1.61 1.34
CA HIS A 225 -0.14 1.24 2.11
C HIS A 225 -0.79 -0.05 1.59
N ALA A 226 -0.86 -0.24 0.27
CA ALA A 226 -1.48 -1.43 -0.33
C ALA A 226 -0.75 -2.72 0.06
N VAL A 227 0.58 -2.76 -0.07
CA VAL A 227 1.38 -3.95 0.24
C VAL A 227 1.28 -4.28 1.72
N ASN A 228 1.45 -3.30 2.61
CA ASN A 228 1.40 -3.51 4.05
C ASN A 228 0.01 -3.99 4.52
N ALA A 229 -1.05 -3.33 4.05
CA ALA A 229 -2.42 -3.68 4.45
C ALA A 229 -2.86 -5.05 3.91
N LEU A 230 -2.52 -5.37 2.65
CA LEU A 230 -2.87 -6.66 2.05
C LEU A 230 -2.04 -7.81 2.63
N ALA A 231 -0.73 -7.63 2.85
CA ALA A 231 0.09 -8.63 3.52
C ALA A 231 -0.45 -8.91 4.93
N GLY A 232 -0.67 -7.86 5.73
CA GLY A 232 -1.24 -7.99 7.07
C GLY A 232 -2.57 -8.72 7.06
N SER A 233 -3.48 -8.37 6.14
CA SER A 233 -4.83 -8.97 6.11
C SER A 233 -4.85 -10.39 5.57
N LEU A 234 -4.15 -10.67 4.45
CA LEU A 234 -4.15 -11.99 3.82
C LEU A 234 -3.49 -13.04 4.70
N PHE A 235 -2.30 -12.74 5.26
CA PHE A 235 -1.60 -13.71 6.11
C PHE A 235 -2.28 -13.89 7.47
N THR A 236 -2.97 -12.87 8.00
CA THR A 236 -3.87 -13.02 9.16
C THR A 236 -5.03 -13.97 8.85
N ILE A 237 -5.63 -13.91 7.65
CA ILE A 237 -6.71 -14.83 7.24
C ILE A 237 -6.20 -16.26 7.13
N CYS A 238 -5.00 -16.46 6.60
CA CYS A 238 -4.39 -17.78 6.45
C CYS A 238 -3.94 -18.40 7.79
N GLY A 239 -3.76 -17.60 8.85
CA GLY A 239 -3.50 -18.10 10.20
C GLY A 239 -2.07 -18.60 10.45
N HIS A 240 -1.10 -18.21 9.62
CA HIS A 240 0.30 -18.63 9.75
C HIS A 240 1.17 -17.71 10.66
N ASP A 241 0.62 -16.57 11.09
CA ASP A 241 1.28 -15.57 11.96
C ASP A 241 2.71 -15.18 11.53
N ASP A 242 2.96 -15.16 10.22
CA ASP A 242 4.27 -14.98 9.62
C ASP A 242 4.35 -13.70 8.77
N ILE A 243 3.48 -12.72 9.03
CA ILE A 243 3.36 -11.46 8.28
C ILE A 243 4.73 -10.78 8.14
N GLU A 244 5.49 -10.71 9.24
CA GLU A 244 6.81 -10.09 9.28
C GLU A 244 7.81 -10.82 8.37
N ASP A 245 7.81 -12.16 8.39
CA ASP A 245 8.69 -12.97 7.54
C ASP A 245 8.32 -12.84 6.05
N ARG A 246 7.02 -12.77 5.75
CA ARG A 246 6.54 -12.57 4.37
C ARG A 246 6.91 -11.17 3.85
N LEU A 247 6.80 -10.14 4.69
CA LEU A 247 7.20 -8.77 4.32
C LEU A 247 8.72 -8.62 4.22
N LYS A 248 9.50 -9.32 5.05
CA LYS A 248 10.97 -9.43 4.91
C LYS A 248 11.36 -10.04 3.57
N GLU A 249 10.71 -11.15 3.18
CA GLU A 249 10.93 -11.77 1.87
C GLU A 249 10.57 -10.81 0.73
N PHE A 250 9.41 -10.14 0.82
CA PHE A 250 8.99 -9.11 -0.14
C PHE A 250 10.05 -8.01 -0.27
N LEU A 251 10.53 -7.46 0.85
CA LEU A 251 11.49 -6.37 0.85
C LEU A 251 12.83 -6.78 0.24
N ALA A 252 13.32 -7.97 0.56
CA ALA A 252 14.55 -8.52 -0.02
C ALA A 252 14.44 -8.68 -1.54
N LEU A 253 13.30 -9.23 -2.01
CA LEU A 253 13.05 -9.45 -3.44
C LEU A 253 12.86 -8.13 -4.20
N ALA A 254 12.15 -7.17 -3.62
CA ALA A 254 11.94 -5.84 -4.16
C ALA A 254 13.27 -5.06 -4.27
N SER A 255 14.07 -5.08 -3.20
CA SER A 255 15.39 -4.44 -3.15
C SER A 255 16.35 -5.04 -4.18
N SER A 256 16.42 -6.37 -4.27
CA SER A 256 17.21 -7.06 -5.30
C SER A 256 16.76 -6.68 -6.71
N SER A 257 15.45 -6.59 -6.96
CA SER A 257 14.89 -6.22 -8.26
C SER A 257 15.21 -4.77 -8.64
N LEU A 258 15.19 -3.84 -7.68
CA LEU A 258 15.51 -2.43 -7.91
C LEU A 258 17.01 -2.14 -8.02
N LEU A 259 17.87 -2.85 -7.27
CA LEU A 259 19.32 -2.73 -7.42
C LEU A 259 19.78 -3.17 -8.81
N ARG A 260 19.14 -4.20 -9.39
CA ARG A 260 19.42 -4.63 -10.77
C ARG A 260 19.10 -3.53 -11.78
N LEU A 261 17.98 -2.81 -11.62
CA LEU A 261 17.66 -1.64 -12.43
C LEU A 261 18.72 -0.54 -12.28
N GLY A 262 19.31 -0.37 -11.09
CA GLY A 262 20.41 0.57 -10.83
C GLY A 262 21.69 0.30 -11.64
N GLN A 263 21.94 -0.96 -12.00
CA GLN A 263 23.09 -1.37 -12.79
C GLN A 263 22.90 -1.21 -14.31
N GLU A 264 21.65 -1.06 -14.76
CA GLU A 264 21.35 -0.83 -16.18
C GLU A 264 21.81 0.60 -16.56
N ALA A 265 22.67 0.71 -17.58
CA ALA A 265 23.20 1.99 -18.08
C ALA A 265 22.16 2.82 -18.87
N ASP A 266 20.89 2.47 -18.75
CA ASP A 266 19.80 3.01 -19.55
C ASP A 266 19.43 4.42 -19.06
N ARG A 267 19.76 5.43 -19.88
CA ARG A 267 19.55 6.84 -19.54
C ARG A 267 18.08 7.25 -19.58
N GLU A 268 17.22 6.53 -20.32
CA GLU A 268 15.81 6.87 -20.48
C GLU A 268 14.98 6.63 -19.20
N ALA A 269 15.45 5.77 -18.29
CA ALA A 269 14.77 5.48 -17.01
C ALA A 269 15.30 6.30 -15.82
N GLY A 270 16.21 7.26 -16.03
CA GLY A 270 16.96 7.91 -14.95
C GLY A 270 16.10 8.55 -13.85
N ALA A 271 15.15 9.42 -14.24
CA ALA A 271 14.28 10.13 -13.29
C ALA A 271 13.24 9.20 -12.63
N GLY A 272 12.64 8.29 -13.40
CA GLY A 272 11.69 7.30 -12.88
C GLY A 272 12.35 6.32 -11.92
N ARG A 273 13.63 5.97 -12.14
CA ARG A 273 14.39 5.07 -11.26
C ARG A 273 14.57 5.66 -9.86
N GLU A 274 14.99 6.91 -9.77
CA GLU A 274 15.16 7.60 -8.48
C GLU A 274 13.83 7.71 -7.74
N ALA A 275 12.75 8.04 -8.45
CA ALA A 275 11.41 8.08 -7.88
C ALA A 275 10.97 6.71 -7.34
N VAL A 276 11.26 5.61 -8.04
CA VAL A 276 10.90 4.26 -7.57
C VAL A 276 11.75 3.82 -6.38
N PHE A 277 13.00 4.26 -6.24
CA PHE A 277 13.78 3.96 -5.04
C PHE A 277 13.14 4.53 -3.77
N LEU A 278 12.54 5.71 -3.86
CA LEU A 278 11.81 6.31 -2.73
C LEU A 278 10.60 5.46 -2.31
N LEU A 279 10.04 4.63 -3.19
CA LEU A 279 8.96 3.72 -2.82
C LEU A 279 9.38 2.70 -1.76
N LEU A 280 10.65 2.22 -1.78
CA LEU A 280 11.14 1.32 -0.73
C LEU A 280 11.19 1.99 0.63
N HIS A 281 11.58 3.27 0.66
CA HIS A 281 11.57 4.05 1.90
C HIS A 281 10.14 4.18 2.44
N LEU A 282 9.18 4.56 1.59
CA LEU A 282 7.77 4.67 1.96
C LEU A 282 7.17 3.32 2.40
N LEU A 283 7.51 2.22 1.73
CA LEU A 283 7.06 0.88 2.10
C LEU A 283 7.47 0.49 3.52
N VAL A 284 8.68 0.86 3.93
CA VAL A 284 9.23 0.56 5.25
C VAL A 284 8.70 1.52 6.30
N ASP A 285 8.59 2.82 5.98
CA ASP A 285 8.06 3.83 6.90
C ASP A 285 6.59 3.57 7.26
N GLU A 286 5.78 3.14 6.28
CA GLU A 286 4.38 2.77 6.47
C GLU A 286 4.18 1.41 7.15
N SER A 287 5.22 0.59 7.27
CA SER A 287 5.08 -0.78 7.77
C SER A 287 5.31 -0.86 9.28
N PRO A 288 4.35 -1.40 10.06
CA PRO A 288 4.62 -1.72 11.47
C PRO A 288 5.46 -3.00 11.64
N PHE A 289 5.82 -3.68 10.53
CA PHE A 289 6.53 -4.96 10.52
C PHE A 289 7.96 -4.86 9.97
N LEU A 290 8.27 -3.81 9.23
CA LEU A 290 9.60 -3.58 8.66
C LEU A 290 10.33 -2.47 9.42
N THR A 291 11.65 -2.51 9.41
CA THR A 291 12.49 -1.50 10.06
C THR A 291 13.50 -0.92 9.07
N MET A 292 13.97 0.30 9.34
CA MET A 292 15.01 0.93 8.53
C MET A 292 16.34 0.16 8.60
N ASP A 293 16.64 -0.50 9.72
CA ASP A 293 17.83 -1.36 9.84
C ASP A 293 17.78 -2.56 8.87
N LEU A 294 16.59 -3.15 8.71
CA LEU A 294 16.38 -4.22 7.75
C LEU A 294 16.52 -3.69 6.31
N LEU A 295 15.99 -2.51 6.02
CA LEU A 295 16.15 -1.87 4.72
C LEU A 295 17.62 -1.64 4.39
N GLU A 296 18.41 -1.09 5.33
CA GLU A 296 19.84 -0.85 5.12
C GLU A 296 20.61 -2.15 4.78
N SER A 297 20.19 -3.29 5.35
CA SER A 297 20.83 -4.58 5.09
C SER A 297 20.64 -5.09 3.65
N CYS A 298 19.58 -4.67 2.95
CA CYS A 298 19.25 -5.13 1.61
C CYS A 298 19.25 -4.03 0.53
N PHE A 299 19.21 -2.75 0.94
CA PHE A 299 19.24 -1.58 0.07
C PHE A 299 19.95 -0.40 0.75
N PRO A 300 21.17 -0.02 0.32
CA PRO A 300 21.93 1.04 0.99
C PRO A 300 21.21 2.40 1.01
N TYR A 301 21.08 3.00 2.20
CA TYR A 301 20.40 4.30 2.39
C TYR A 301 21.07 5.44 1.60
N ALA A 302 22.36 5.32 1.29
CA ALA A 302 23.04 6.27 0.41
C ALA A 302 22.37 6.41 -0.97
N LEU A 303 21.79 5.34 -1.51
CA LEU A 303 21.04 5.38 -2.77
C LEU A 303 19.73 6.16 -2.60
N LEU A 304 19.01 5.93 -1.50
CA LEU A 304 17.77 6.64 -1.17
C LEU A 304 18.02 8.14 -0.97
N ARG A 305 19.07 8.49 -0.22
CA ARG A 305 19.46 9.88 0.00
C ARG A 305 19.80 10.59 -1.31
N ASN A 306 20.55 9.92 -2.20
CA ASN A 306 20.90 10.51 -3.49
C ASN A 306 19.67 10.67 -4.39
N ALA A 307 18.77 9.68 -4.40
CA ALA A 307 17.49 9.75 -5.11
C ALA A 307 16.62 10.90 -4.58
N ALA A 308 16.50 11.04 -3.26
CA ALA A 308 15.79 12.14 -2.62
C ALA A 308 16.39 13.49 -3.05
N HIS A 309 17.70 13.66 -2.93
CA HIS A 309 18.35 14.90 -3.36
C HIS A 309 18.10 15.21 -4.84
N ALA A 310 18.11 14.20 -5.72
CA ALA A 310 17.87 14.39 -7.15
C ALA A 310 16.43 14.82 -7.46
N VAL A 311 15.42 14.20 -6.84
CA VAL A 311 14.01 14.60 -7.07
C VAL A 311 13.70 15.98 -6.48
N TYR A 312 14.26 16.33 -5.33
CA TYR A 312 14.09 17.66 -4.73
C TYR A 312 14.78 18.75 -5.54
N LYS A 313 15.94 18.44 -6.14
CA LYS A 313 16.63 19.37 -7.03
C LYS A 313 15.92 19.54 -8.38
N ALA A 314 15.22 18.52 -8.87
CA ALA A 314 14.53 18.57 -10.16
C ALA A 314 13.29 19.49 -10.14
N GLU A 315 12.69 19.74 -8.98
CA GLU A 315 11.54 20.64 -8.83
C GLU A 315 11.92 22.09 -8.45
N ALA A 316 13.11 22.30 -7.88
CA ALA A 316 13.64 23.61 -7.47
C ALA A 316 14.13 24.45 -8.67
#